data_AF-A0A497N8N2-F1
#
_entry.id   AF-A0A497N8N2-F1
#
_cell.length_a   1.000
_cell.length_b   1.000
_cell.length_c   1.000
_cell.angle_alpha   90.00
_cell.angle_beta   90.00
_cell.angle_gamma   90.00
#
_symmetry.space_group_name_H-M   'P 1'
#
loop_
_entity.id
_entity.type
_entity.pdbx_description
1 polymer ?
#
loop_
_entity_poly.entity_id
_entity_poly.type
_entity_poly.pdbx_seq_one_letter_code
_entity_poly.pdbx_strand_id
1 'polypeptide(L)'
;MTDYGGFEGLGFILCLPSRLLPKFFAYRFLAPPIATDKDGRALVAPLPLRKLEASLLENGFDEREIAIVTPETLPKTVNNETRIVGIHVLDPMGLAPVSHTLSAFTGGGSPYTKT
;
A
#
# COMPACT_ATOMS: atom_id res chain seq x y z
N MET A 1 -10.04 -6.71 10.01
CA MET A 1 -10.18 -6.77 8.54
C MET A 1 -11.14 -5.67 8.14
N THR A 2 -10.90 -4.98 7.02
CA THR A 2 -11.83 -3.98 6.48
C THR A 2 -13.09 -4.72 6.01
N ASP A 3 -14.27 -4.23 6.40
CA ASP A 3 -15.56 -4.86 6.05
C ASP A 3 -16.04 -4.50 4.64
N TYR A 4 -15.33 -3.58 3.97
CA TYR A 4 -15.65 -3.04 2.64
C TYR A 4 -17.13 -2.63 2.50
N GLY A 5 -17.73 -2.10 3.57
CA GLY A 5 -19.15 -1.72 3.56
C GLY A 5 -20.10 -2.90 3.38
N GLY A 6 -19.69 -4.12 3.77
CA GLY A 6 -20.48 -5.34 3.67
C GLY A 6 -20.29 -6.14 2.38
N PHE A 7 -19.43 -5.69 1.45
CA PHE A 7 -19.11 -6.42 0.23
C PHE A 7 -17.62 -6.74 0.14
N GLU A 8 -17.24 -7.92 0.60
CA GLU A 8 -15.85 -8.38 0.66
C GLU A 8 -15.15 -8.39 -0.71
N GLY A 9 -15.91 -8.55 -1.81
CA GLY A 9 -15.39 -8.56 -3.17
C GLY A 9 -14.72 -7.24 -3.60
N LEU A 10 -15.08 -6.11 -2.98
CA LEU A 10 -14.46 -4.80 -3.24
C LEU A 10 -12.96 -4.82 -2.93
N GLY A 11 -12.54 -5.64 -1.95
CA GLY A 11 -11.14 -5.81 -1.58
C GLY A 11 -10.26 -6.43 -2.66
N PHE A 12 -10.86 -7.09 -3.65
CA PHE A 12 -10.12 -7.77 -4.72
C PHE A 12 -10.16 -7.01 -6.05
N ILE A 13 -10.86 -5.87 -6.14
CA ILE A 13 -10.98 -5.14 -7.41
C ILE A 13 -9.62 -4.66 -7.92
N LEU A 14 -8.70 -4.28 -7.02
CA LEU A 14 -7.35 -3.89 -7.41
C LEU A 14 -6.48 -5.07 -7.88
N CYS A 15 -6.91 -6.31 -7.67
CA CYS A 15 -6.26 -7.49 -8.22
C CYS A 15 -6.69 -7.78 -9.68
N LEU A 16 -7.70 -7.09 -10.20
CA LEU A 16 -8.12 -7.23 -11.60
C LEU A 16 -7.10 -6.62 -12.57
N PRO A 17 -7.07 -7.07 -13.84
CA PRO A 17 -6.27 -6.44 -14.88
C PRO A 17 -6.59 -4.96 -15.09
N SER A 18 -5.54 -4.15 -15.16
CA SER A 18 -5.62 -2.70 -15.37
C SER A 18 -6.24 -2.25 -16.70
N ARG A 19 -6.52 -3.19 -17.61
CA ARG A 19 -7.27 -2.96 -18.85
C ARG A 19 -8.78 -2.81 -18.64
N LEU A 20 -9.33 -3.25 -17.50
CA LEU A 20 -10.78 -3.25 -17.25
C LEU A 20 -11.28 -1.87 -16.80
N LEU A 21 -10.46 -1.13 -16.06
CA LEU A 21 -10.75 0.23 -15.61
C LEU A 21 -9.44 1.06 -15.67
N PRO A 22 -9.42 2.28 -16.22
CA PRO A 22 -8.19 3.05 -16.26
C PRO A 22 -7.62 3.29 -14.86
N LYS A 23 -6.29 3.17 -14.71
CA LYS A 23 -5.58 3.28 -13.41
C LYS A 23 -5.99 4.54 -12.64
N PHE A 24 -6.17 5.67 -13.32
CA PHE A 24 -6.59 6.92 -12.70
C PHE A 24 -7.90 6.79 -11.91
N PHE A 25 -8.93 6.18 -12.50
CA PHE A 25 -10.22 5.97 -11.83
C PHE A 25 -10.10 4.92 -10.72
N ALA A 26 -9.38 3.83 -10.96
CA ALA A 26 -9.16 2.79 -9.95
C ALA A 26 -8.53 3.38 -8.68
N TYR A 27 -7.40 4.10 -8.81
CA TYR A 27 -6.72 4.68 -7.65
C TYR A 27 -7.49 5.85 -7.02
N ARG A 28 -8.21 6.67 -7.80
CA ARG A 28 -8.96 7.79 -7.22
C ARG A 28 -10.15 7.34 -6.37
N PHE A 29 -10.86 6.29 -6.79
CA PHE A 29 -12.13 5.90 -6.16
C PHE A 29 -12.02 4.67 -5.27
N LEU A 30 -11.17 3.69 -5.62
CA LEU A 30 -11.09 2.42 -4.91
C LEU A 30 -9.92 2.36 -3.93
N ALA A 31 -8.85 3.13 -4.20
CA ALA A 31 -7.67 3.21 -3.35
C ALA A 31 -7.28 4.67 -3.09
N PRO A 32 -8.18 5.48 -2.50
CA PRO A 32 -7.86 6.86 -2.19
C PRO A 32 -6.64 6.91 -1.25
N PRO A 33 -5.80 7.96 -1.35
CA PRO A 33 -4.67 8.14 -0.45
C PRO A 33 -5.10 8.08 1.02
N ILE A 34 -4.28 7.41 1.82
CA ILE A 34 -4.53 7.29 3.26
C ILE A 34 -4.31 8.65 3.93
N ALA A 35 -5.13 8.98 4.91
CA ALA A 35 -4.95 10.19 5.70
C ALA A 35 -3.61 10.16 6.47
N THR A 36 -2.93 11.30 6.49
CA THR A 36 -1.68 11.48 7.21
C THR A 36 -1.83 12.50 8.33
N ASP A 37 -0.96 12.42 9.33
CA ASP A 37 -0.82 13.47 10.33
C ASP A 37 -0.13 14.72 9.76
N LYS A 38 0.08 15.72 10.61
CA LYS A 38 0.76 16.98 10.27
C LYS A 38 2.22 16.81 9.83
N ASP A 39 2.85 15.71 10.24
CA ASP A 39 4.26 15.41 9.99
C ASP A 39 4.41 14.43 8.79
N GLY A 40 3.29 14.08 8.13
CA GLY A 40 3.24 13.22 6.94
C GLY A 40 3.23 11.72 7.23
N ARG A 41 3.06 11.31 8.49
CA ARG A 41 2.98 9.90 8.89
C ARG A 41 1.59 9.35 8.58
N ALA A 42 1.53 8.10 8.13
CA ALA A 42 0.29 7.43 7.83
C ALA A 42 -0.49 7.11 9.13
N LEU A 43 -1.76 7.55 9.21
CA LEU A 43 -2.63 7.27 10.36
C LEU A 43 -2.97 5.77 10.47
N VAL A 44 -3.05 5.08 9.33
CA VAL A 44 -3.27 3.64 9.24
C VAL A 44 -2.21 3.07 8.31
N ALA A 45 -1.63 1.93 8.65
CA ALA A 45 -0.69 1.25 7.78
C ALA A 45 -0.91 -0.27 7.80
N PRO A 46 -0.42 -0.99 6.77
CA PRO A 46 -0.37 -2.45 6.76
C PRO A 46 0.24 -3.02 8.05
N LEU A 47 -0.37 -4.09 8.55
CA LEU A 47 0.08 -4.78 9.76
C LEU A 47 1.59 -5.12 9.76
N PRO A 48 2.21 -5.59 8.66
CA PRO A 48 3.65 -5.86 8.64
C PRO A 48 4.49 -4.63 8.96
N LEU A 49 4.10 -3.44 8.47
CA LEU A 49 4.81 -2.20 8.77
C LEU A 49 4.66 -1.82 10.24
N ARG A 50 3.48 -1.98 10.84
CA ARG A 50 3.29 -1.71 12.28
C ARG A 50 4.06 -2.67 13.17
N LYS A 51 4.20 -3.93 12.76
CA LYS A 51 5.08 -4.90 13.44
C LYS A 51 6.55 -4.51 13.33
N LEU A 52 6.98 -4.03 12.15
CA LEU A 52 8.34 -3.54 11.96
C LEU A 52 8.63 -2.32 12.84
N GLU A 53 7.72 -1.34 12.86
CA GLU A 53 7.82 -0.16 13.73
C GLU A 53 7.93 -0.55 15.21
N ALA A 54 7.03 -1.42 15.70
CA ALA A 54 7.10 -1.91 17.07
C ALA A 54 8.44 -2.62 17.38
N SER A 55 8.92 -3.45 16.45
CA SER A 55 10.20 -4.14 16.61
C SER A 55 11.39 -3.17 16.66
N LEU A 56 11.38 -2.09 15.86
CA LEU A 56 12.44 -1.08 15.90
C LEU A 56 12.42 -0.31 17.23
N LEU A 57 11.23 0.07 17.72
CA LEU A 57 11.08 0.71 19.03
C LEU A 57 11.61 -0.18 20.17
N GLU A 58 11.29 -1.48 20.15
CA GLU A 58 11.82 -2.45 21.12
C GLU A 58 13.36 -2.59 21.07
N ASN A 59 13.98 -2.28 19.92
CA ASN A 59 15.44 -2.33 19.74
C ASN A 59 16.13 -0.98 20.03
N GLY A 60 15.42 0.00 20.61
CA GLY A 60 16.00 1.22 21.14
C GLY A 60 16.03 2.42 20.19
N PHE A 61 15.33 2.34 19.06
CA PHE A 61 15.07 3.51 18.21
C PHE A 61 13.99 4.39 18.84
N ASP A 62 14.14 5.71 18.76
CA ASP A 62 13.14 6.66 19.22
C ASP A 62 11.96 6.75 18.23
N GLU A 63 10.75 7.04 18.74
CA GLU A 63 9.57 7.24 17.90
C GLU A 63 9.78 8.33 16.83
N ARG A 64 10.63 9.31 17.08
CA ARG A 64 10.94 10.38 16.11
C ARG A 64 11.84 9.91 14.98
N GLU A 65 12.57 8.81 15.15
CA GLU A 65 13.51 8.26 14.16
C GLU A 65 12.82 7.33 13.15
N ILE A 66 11.61 6.85 13.44
CA ILE A 66 10.89 5.86 12.61
C ILE A 66 9.58 6.45 12.08
N ALA A 67 9.48 6.71 10.78
CA ALA A 67 8.24 7.19 10.17
C ALA A 67 7.71 6.19 9.13
N ILE A 68 6.47 5.71 9.32
CA ILE A 68 5.70 5.08 8.25
C ILE A 68 4.91 6.16 7.53
N VAL A 69 5.21 6.37 6.24
CA VAL A 69 4.69 7.46 5.41
C VAL A 69 4.00 6.91 4.17
N THR A 70 3.15 7.70 3.54
CA THR A 70 2.56 7.33 2.24
C THR A 70 3.47 7.79 1.10
N PRO A 71 3.39 7.17 -0.09
CA PRO A 71 4.23 7.58 -1.22
C PRO A 71 4.10 9.07 -1.58
N GLU A 72 2.92 9.65 -1.40
CA GLU A 72 2.62 11.05 -1.71
C GLU A 72 3.30 12.04 -0.75
N THR A 73 3.59 11.63 0.49
CA THR A 73 4.26 12.48 1.48
C THR A 73 5.79 12.31 1.48
N LEU A 74 6.32 11.34 0.71
CA LEU A 74 7.75 11.06 0.62
C LEU A 74 8.64 12.30 0.37
N PRO A 75 8.29 13.24 -0.55
CA PRO A 75 9.12 14.42 -0.78
C PRO A 75 9.22 15.38 0.40
N LYS A 76 8.31 15.27 1.38
CA LYS A 76 8.29 16.10 2.59
C LYS A 76 8.96 15.41 3.77
N THR A 77 8.96 14.08 3.79
CA THR A 77 9.40 13.28 4.94
C THR A 77 10.83 12.78 4.81
N VAL A 78 11.31 12.54 3.58
CA VAL A 78 12.69 12.11 3.33
C VAL A 78 13.59 13.34 3.17
N ASN A 79 14.65 13.39 3.95
CA ASN A 79 15.60 14.49 3.98
C ASN A 79 17.06 13.97 4.11
N ASN A 80 18.02 14.87 4.22
CA ASN A 80 19.45 14.52 4.31
C ASN A 80 19.83 13.74 5.58
N GLU A 81 18.97 13.73 6.61
CA GLU A 81 19.18 12.96 7.84
C GLU A 81 18.63 11.54 7.72
N THR A 82 17.76 11.27 6.74
CA THR A 82 17.17 9.95 6.49
C THR A 82 18.26 8.96 6.07
N ARG A 83 18.51 7.95 6.91
CA ARG A 83 19.55 6.94 6.64
C ARG A 83 19.07 5.74 5.84
N ILE A 84 17.82 5.34 6.05
CA ILE A 84 17.24 4.13 5.46
C ILE A 84 15.83 4.46 4.95
N VAL A 85 15.52 4.01 3.74
CA VAL A 85 14.16 4.06 3.17
C VAL A 85 13.73 2.63 2.84
N GLY A 86 12.69 2.16 3.52
CA GLY A 86 12.05 0.87 3.25
C GLY A 86 10.79 1.05 2.39
N ILE A 87 10.61 0.19 1.39
CA ILE A 87 9.41 0.19 0.54
C ILE A 87 8.68 -1.15 0.75
N HIS A 88 7.40 -1.08 1.09
CA HIS A 88 6.54 -2.26 1.21
C HIS A 88 5.58 -2.33 0.03
N VAL A 89 5.67 -3.42 -0.74
CA VAL A 89 4.76 -3.73 -1.86
C VAL A 89 4.24 -5.14 -1.68
N LEU A 90 2.92 -5.32 -1.78
CA LEU A 90 2.28 -6.62 -1.56
C LEU A 90 2.53 -7.60 -2.71
N ASP A 91 2.41 -7.14 -3.95
CA ASP A 91 2.41 -7.99 -5.16
C ASP A 91 3.09 -7.26 -6.33
N PRO A 92 4.40 -6.98 -6.25
CA PRO A 92 5.10 -6.17 -7.25
C PRO A 92 5.06 -6.80 -8.65
N MET A 93 5.05 -8.13 -8.73
CA MET A 93 5.04 -8.85 -10.01
C MET A 93 3.62 -9.08 -10.58
N GLY A 94 2.56 -8.87 -9.78
CA GLY A 94 1.19 -9.17 -10.19
C GLY A 94 0.86 -10.66 -10.23
N LEU A 95 1.62 -11.49 -9.50
CA LEU A 95 1.57 -12.95 -9.55
C LEU A 95 1.02 -13.57 -8.27
N ALA A 96 0.59 -12.76 -7.31
CA ALA A 96 -0.12 -13.27 -6.13
C ALA A 96 -1.35 -14.09 -6.57
N PRO A 97 -1.75 -15.13 -5.79
CA PRO A 97 -2.80 -16.07 -6.20
C PRO A 97 -4.08 -15.41 -6.70
N VAL A 98 -4.53 -14.34 -6.02
CA VAL A 98 -5.75 -13.59 -6.40
C VAL A 98 -5.54 -12.83 -7.71
N SER A 99 -4.47 -12.03 -7.80
CA SER A 99 -4.13 -11.26 -9.01
C SER A 99 -3.95 -12.16 -10.24
N HIS A 100 -3.25 -13.28 -10.07
CA HIS A 100 -3.03 -14.27 -11.12
C HIS A 100 -4.34 -14.94 -11.56
N THR A 101 -5.16 -15.38 -10.61
CA THR A 101 -6.45 -16.04 -10.89
C THR A 101 -7.41 -15.11 -11.60
N LEU A 102 -7.58 -13.88 -11.10
CA LEU A 102 -8.46 -12.90 -11.71
C LEU A 102 -7.96 -12.45 -13.07
N SER A 103 -6.64 -12.33 -13.25
CA SER A 103 -6.07 -12.08 -14.57
C SER A 103 -6.40 -13.20 -15.54
N ALA A 104 -6.13 -14.46 -15.19
CA ALA A 104 -6.44 -15.61 -16.04
C ALA A 104 -7.94 -15.70 -16.37
N PHE A 105 -8.80 -15.55 -15.38
CA PHE A 105 -10.25 -15.65 -15.52
C PHE A 105 -10.84 -14.57 -16.43
N THR A 106 -10.29 -13.36 -16.38
CA THR A 106 -10.83 -12.24 -17.16
C THR A 106 -10.31 -12.17 -18.59
N GLY A 107 -9.36 -13.01 -19.00
CA GLY A 107 -8.76 -13.01 -20.34
C GLY A 107 -7.34 -12.43 -20.38
N GLY A 108 -6.63 -12.47 -19.26
CA GLY A 108 -5.25 -12.01 -19.10
C GLY A 108 -5.10 -10.51 -18.86
N GLY A 109 -3.84 -10.09 -18.71
CA GLY A 109 -3.42 -8.70 -18.52
C GLY A 109 -2.67 -8.47 -17.21
N SER A 110 -2.03 -7.29 -17.10
CA SER A 110 -1.31 -6.92 -15.87
C SER A 110 -2.28 -6.35 -14.83
N PRO A 111 -2.31 -6.88 -13.59
CA PRO A 111 -3.17 -6.37 -12.53
C PRO A 111 -2.76 -4.96 -12.09
N TYR A 112 -3.62 -4.25 -11.36
CA TYR A 112 -3.24 -2.92 -10.83
C TYR A 112 -2.07 -2.99 -9.85
N THR A 113 -1.94 -4.10 -9.12
CA THR A 113 -0.88 -4.34 -8.13
C THR A 113 0.53 -4.40 -8.74
N LYS A 114 0.63 -4.77 -10.03
CA LYS A 114 1.92 -4.85 -10.71
C LYS A 114 2.52 -3.46 -10.88
N THR A 115 3.71 -3.26 -10.29
CA THR A 115 4.42 -1.98 -10.25
C THR A 115 5.58 -1.95 -11.23
#